data_AF-A0A183U245-F1
#
_entry.id   AF-A0A183U245-F1
#
_cell.length_a   1.000
_cell.length_b   1.000
_cell.length_c   1.000
_cell.angle_alpha   90.00
_cell.angle_beta   90.00
_cell.angle_gamma   90.00
#
_symmetry.space_group_name_H-M   'P 1'
#
loop_
_entity.id
_entity.type
_entity.pdbx_description
1 polymer ?
#
loop_
_entity_poly.entity_id
_entity_poly.type
_entity_poly.pdbx_seq_one_letter_code
_entity_poly.pdbx_strand_id
1 'polypeptide(L)'
;MMNSPISNHLRIMNMLLLAVLLLATTSIASGIECPNVANPVLNATIRAAVVAKHNELRATLTHGTAEYKGGHKLPSGKNIYQMVWDCDLEKHAQDWSNKCEFKHSDADMGENLFQSSPLSVGMLPFDITIQG
;
A
#
# COMPACT_ATOMS: atom_id res chain seq x y z
N MET A 1 47.79 -7.87 37.99
CA MET A 1 46.92 -8.99 37.58
C MET A 1 46.90 -9.02 36.06
N MET A 2 47.67 -9.91 35.44
CA MET A 2 47.83 -9.98 33.98
C MET A 2 46.67 -10.76 33.38
N ASN A 3 45.87 -10.14 32.51
CA ASN A 3 44.82 -10.84 31.77
C ASN A 3 45.48 -11.87 30.84
N SER A 4 45.14 -13.15 31.01
CA SER A 4 45.64 -14.23 30.13
C SER A 4 45.19 -13.97 28.69
N PRO A 5 46.03 -14.19 27.67
CA PRO A 5 45.67 -14.02 26.26
C PRO A 5 44.39 -14.79 25.89
N ILE A 6 44.14 -15.94 26.53
CA ILE A 6 42.94 -16.76 26.35
C ILE A 6 41.67 -16.00 26.81
N SER A 7 41.77 -15.19 27.87
CA SER A 7 40.65 -14.36 28.35
C SER A 7 40.28 -13.26 27.33
N ASN A 8 41.28 -12.68 26.66
CA ASN A 8 41.04 -11.67 25.63
C ASN A 8 40.41 -12.29 24.37
N HIS A 9 40.87 -13.47 23.94
CA HIS A 9 40.25 -14.20 22.82
C HIS A 9 38.80 -14.59 23.11
N LEU A 10 38.51 -15.07 24.33
CA LEU A 10 37.16 -15.44 24.72
C LEU A 10 36.21 -14.22 24.78
N ARG A 11 36.71 -13.06 25.22
CA ARG A 11 35.97 -11.78 25.19
C ARG A 11 35.68 -11.30 23.77
N ILE A 12 36.65 -11.39 22.87
CA ILE A 12 36.47 -11.03 21.46
C ILE A 12 35.46 -11.97 20.80
N MET A 13 35.56 -13.28 21.04
CA MET A 13 34.62 -14.25 20.49
C MET A 13 33.20 -14.03 21.00
N ASN A 14 33.01 -13.72 22.30
CA ASN A 14 31.70 -13.40 22.86
C ASN A 14 31.11 -12.09 22.33
N MET A 15 31.94 -11.06 22.11
CA MET A 15 31.51 -9.80 21.47
C MET A 15 31.08 -10.03 20.02
N LEU A 16 31.81 -10.85 19.27
CA LEU A 16 31.44 -11.22 17.89
C LEU A 16 30.16 -12.06 17.86
N LEU A 17 29.99 -13.01 18.79
CA LEU A 17 28.76 -13.80 18.95
C LEU A 17 27.55 -12.90 19.27
N LEU A 18 27.71 -11.92 20.16
CA LEU A 18 26.64 -10.96 20.48
C LEU A 18 26.30 -10.06 19.29
N ALA A 19 27.29 -9.58 18.54
CA ALA A 19 27.07 -8.75 17.35
C ALA A 19 26.35 -9.53 16.23
N VAL A 20 26.68 -10.80 16.02
CA VAL A 20 26.00 -11.68 15.05
C VAL A 20 24.56 -11.96 15.48
N LEU A 21 24.30 -12.14 16.78
CA LEU A 21 22.94 -12.34 17.31
C LEU A 21 22.06 -11.08 17.16
N LEU A 22 22.65 -9.89 17.28
CA LEU A 22 21.97 -8.60 17.04
C LEU A 22 21.60 -8.41 15.55
N LEU A 23 22.44 -8.86 14.62
CA LEU A 23 22.17 -8.76 13.17
C LEU A 23 21.14 -9.78 12.67
N ALA A 24 21.01 -10.93 13.35
CA ALA A 24 20.08 -11.99 12.96
C ALA A 24 18.62 -11.77 13.39
N THR A 25 18.33 -10.75 14.21
CA THR A 25 16.98 -10.49 14.74
C THR A 25 16.25 -9.32 14.06
N THR A 26 16.91 -8.56 13.20
CA THR A 26 16.25 -7.50 12.43
C THR A 26 15.62 -8.05 11.17
N SER A 27 14.47 -8.69 11.31
CA SER A 27 13.57 -8.97 10.19
C SER A 27 12.97 -7.64 9.74
N ILE A 28 13.57 -6.97 8.75
CA ILE A 28 12.95 -5.81 8.13
C ILE A 28 11.89 -6.37 7.16
N ALA A 29 10.63 -6.35 7.56
CA ALA A 29 9.53 -6.57 6.61
C ALA A 29 9.59 -5.43 5.58
N SER A 30 10.05 -5.74 4.35
CA SER A 30 10.17 -4.76 3.27
C SER A 30 8.79 -4.48 2.67
N GLY A 31 8.12 -3.46 3.20
CA GLY A 31 6.87 -2.92 2.66
C GLY A 31 7.10 -1.86 1.57
N ILE A 32 6.04 -1.49 0.86
CA ILE A 32 6.06 -0.32 -0.04
C ILE A 32 6.13 0.93 0.85
N GLU A 33 7.28 1.59 0.90
CA GLU A 33 7.49 2.81 1.66
C GLU A 33 7.55 4.02 0.75
N CYS A 34 6.92 5.12 1.17
CA CYS A 34 6.89 6.39 0.43
C CYS A 34 7.39 7.53 1.33
N PRO A 35 8.73 7.71 1.44
CA PRO A 35 9.33 8.73 2.30
C PRO A 35 9.05 10.18 1.85
N ASN A 36 8.61 10.38 0.62
CA ASN A 36 8.28 11.68 0.01
C ASN A 36 6.88 12.21 0.43
N VAL A 37 6.05 11.38 1.08
CA VAL A 37 4.70 11.76 1.54
C VAL A 37 4.80 12.31 2.96
N ALA A 38 4.44 13.57 3.15
CA ALA A 38 4.43 14.18 4.47
C ALA A 38 3.20 13.71 5.27
N ASN A 39 3.41 13.26 6.51
CA ASN A 39 2.36 12.71 7.39
C ASN A 39 1.49 11.65 6.67
N PRO A 40 2.11 10.54 6.20
CA PRO A 40 1.40 9.57 5.37
C PRO A 40 0.27 8.92 6.18
N VAL A 41 -0.95 8.99 5.65
CA VAL A 41 -2.11 8.28 6.23
C VAL A 41 -2.04 6.79 5.87
N LEU A 42 -1.48 6.47 4.71
CA LEU A 42 -1.31 5.09 4.24
C LEU A 42 0.01 4.51 4.74
N ASN A 43 -0.04 3.31 5.30
CA ASN A 43 1.15 2.51 5.60
C ASN A 43 1.38 1.47 4.50
N ALA A 44 2.54 0.78 4.54
CA ALA A 44 2.89 -0.22 3.55
C ALA A 44 1.84 -1.32 3.33
N THR A 45 1.16 -1.75 4.40
CA THR A 45 0.09 -2.76 4.31
C THR A 45 -1.10 -2.24 3.51
N ILE A 46 -1.53 -1.00 3.75
CA ILE A 46 -2.65 -0.40 3.01
C ILE A 46 -2.27 -0.17 1.55
N ARG A 47 -1.07 0.33 1.26
CA ARG A 47 -0.58 0.47 -0.13
C ARG A 47 -0.62 -0.86 -0.88
N ALA A 48 -0.11 -1.93 -0.25
CA ALA A 48 -0.15 -3.27 -0.83
C ALA A 48 -1.59 -3.75 -1.05
N ALA A 49 -2.50 -3.51 -0.10
CA ALA A 49 -3.90 -3.89 -0.22
C ALA A 49 -4.61 -3.16 -1.37
N VAL A 50 -4.37 -1.86 -1.55
CA VAL A 50 -4.96 -1.07 -2.63
C VAL A 50 -4.50 -1.59 -4.00
N VAL A 51 -3.18 -1.77 -4.20
CA VAL A 51 -2.66 -2.32 -5.48
C VAL A 51 -3.17 -3.73 -5.72
N ALA A 52 -3.16 -4.58 -4.69
CA ALA A 52 -3.66 -5.94 -4.80
C ALA A 52 -5.12 -5.97 -5.24
N LYS A 53 -5.98 -5.13 -4.64
CA LYS A 53 -7.40 -5.09 -5.01
C LYS A 53 -7.63 -4.60 -6.44
N HIS A 54 -6.90 -3.56 -6.87
CA HIS A 54 -6.95 -3.10 -8.26
C HIS A 54 -6.52 -4.20 -9.22
N ASN A 55 -5.44 -4.90 -8.93
CA ASN A 55 -4.93 -5.97 -9.77
C ASN A 55 -5.85 -7.20 -9.80
N GLU A 56 -6.51 -7.55 -8.69
CA GLU A 56 -7.54 -8.58 -8.64
C GLU A 56 -8.70 -8.24 -9.60
N LEU A 57 -9.24 -7.02 -9.51
CA LEU A 57 -10.32 -6.56 -10.38
C LEU A 57 -9.88 -6.51 -11.85
N ARG A 58 -8.68 -5.99 -12.14
CA ARG A 58 -8.12 -5.97 -13.51
C ARG A 58 -7.92 -7.38 -14.06
N ALA A 59 -7.56 -8.36 -13.23
CA ALA A 59 -7.46 -9.76 -13.65
C ALA A 59 -8.82 -10.35 -14.05
N THR A 60 -9.93 -9.91 -13.43
CA THR A 60 -11.27 -10.35 -13.88
C THR A 60 -11.58 -9.87 -15.31
N LEU A 61 -11.08 -8.69 -15.68
CA LEU A 61 -11.23 -8.16 -17.05
C LEU A 61 -10.36 -8.92 -18.05
N THR A 62 -9.12 -9.28 -17.69
CA THR A 62 -8.28 -10.11 -18.58
C THR A 62 -8.84 -11.50 -18.77
N HIS A 63 -9.48 -12.08 -17.75
CA HIS A 63 -10.08 -13.41 -17.85
C HIS A 63 -11.49 -13.41 -18.45
N GLY A 64 -12.08 -12.24 -18.72
CA GLY A 64 -13.47 -12.15 -19.20
C GLY A 64 -14.48 -12.69 -18.18
N THR A 65 -14.17 -12.55 -16.89
CA THR A 65 -15.02 -13.00 -15.78
C THR A 65 -15.66 -11.86 -15.03
N ALA A 66 -15.30 -10.61 -15.33
CA ALA A 66 -15.92 -9.42 -14.77
C ALA A 66 -17.43 -9.38 -15.11
N GLU A 67 -18.26 -9.23 -14.09
CA GLU A 67 -19.71 -9.12 -14.26
C GLU A 67 -20.12 -7.68 -14.58
N TYR A 68 -21.04 -7.56 -15.52
CA TYR A 68 -21.74 -6.34 -15.89
C TYR A 68 -23.20 -6.42 -15.45
N LYS A 69 -23.90 -5.27 -15.49
CA LYS A 69 -25.31 -5.17 -15.13
C LYS A 69 -26.14 -6.25 -15.82
N GLY A 70 -26.98 -6.94 -15.05
CA GLY A 70 -27.83 -8.03 -15.55
C GLY A 70 -27.17 -9.41 -15.57
N GLY A 71 -25.99 -9.57 -14.96
CA GLY A 71 -25.31 -10.87 -14.84
C GLY A 71 -24.53 -11.30 -16.09
N HIS A 72 -24.41 -10.42 -17.08
CA HIS A 72 -23.59 -10.66 -18.26
C HIS A 72 -22.11 -10.50 -17.93
N LYS A 73 -21.24 -11.32 -18.52
CA LYS A 73 -19.79 -11.16 -18.39
C LYS A 73 -19.25 -10.24 -19.47
N LEU A 74 -18.31 -9.37 -19.12
CA LEU A 74 -17.56 -8.58 -20.07
C LEU A 74 -16.60 -9.47 -20.87
N PRO A 75 -16.35 -9.17 -22.16
CA PRO A 75 -15.36 -9.89 -22.95
C PRO A 75 -13.96 -9.72 -22.34
N SER A 76 -13.10 -10.71 -22.56
CA SER A 76 -11.69 -10.65 -22.15
C SER A 76 -10.99 -9.47 -22.83
N GLY A 77 -10.42 -8.58 -22.03
CA GLY A 77 -9.61 -7.47 -22.49
C GLY A 77 -8.19 -7.89 -22.85
N LYS A 78 -7.65 -7.32 -23.93
CA LYS A 78 -6.22 -7.43 -24.29
C LYS A 78 -5.49 -6.19 -23.78
N ASN A 79 -4.21 -6.33 -23.40
CA ASN A 79 -3.34 -5.22 -22.94
C ASN A 79 -3.75 -4.56 -21.60
N ILE A 80 -4.26 -5.35 -20.64
CA ILE A 80 -4.51 -4.89 -19.28
C ILE A 80 -3.33 -5.30 -18.40
N TYR A 81 -2.47 -4.34 -18.07
CA TYR A 81 -1.26 -4.57 -17.27
C TYR A 81 -1.53 -4.51 -15.76
N GLN A 82 -0.68 -5.17 -14.97
CA GLN A 82 -0.67 -5.00 -13.52
C GLN A 82 -0.28 -3.57 -13.16
N MET A 83 -0.97 -3.00 -12.18
CA MET A 83 -0.62 -1.73 -11.56
C MET A 83 0.46 -1.96 -10.50
N VAL A 84 1.30 -0.94 -10.33
CA VAL A 84 2.28 -0.82 -9.24
C VAL A 84 1.93 0.43 -8.43
N TRP A 85 2.36 0.47 -7.18
CA TRP A 85 2.23 1.67 -6.37
C TRP A 85 3.25 2.71 -6.83
N ASP A 86 2.83 3.98 -6.87
CA ASP A 86 3.68 5.11 -7.19
C ASP A 86 3.56 6.14 -6.06
N CYS A 87 4.70 6.46 -5.45
CA CYS A 87 4.74 7.33 -4.29
C CYS A 87 4.51 8.81 -4.64
N ASP A 88 4.76 9.25 -5.87
CA ASP A 88 4.48 10.62 -6.29
C ASP A 88 2.98 10.81 -6.54
N LEU A 89 2.30 9.77 -7.06
CA LEU A 89 0.84 9.75 -7.14
C LEU A 89 0.19 9.71 -5.74
N GLU A 90 0.72 8.94 -4.78
CA GLU A 90 0.26 8.98 -3.39
C GLU A 90 0.43 10.37 -2.79
N LYS A 91 1.58 11.01 -3.02
CA LYS A 91 1.84 12.36 -2.50
C LYS A 91 0.80 13.34 -3.01
N HIS A 92 0.53 13.35 -4.32
CA HIS A 92 -0.50 14.20 -4.91
C HIS A 92 -1.89 13.90 -4.32
N ALA A 93 -2.27 12.63 -4.25
CA ALA A 93 -3.57 12.22 -3.71
C ALA A 93 -3.74 12.61 -2.23
N GLN A 94 -2.69 12.47 -1.41
CA GLN A 94 -2.68 12.88 -0.01
C GLN A 94 -2.78 14.40 0.11
N ASP A 95 -1.98 15.16 -0.66
CA ASP A 95 -2.00 16.63 -0.66
C ASP A 95 -3.38 17.18 -1.06
N TRP A 96 -4.05 16.53 -2.03
CA TRP A 96 -5.40 16.89 -2.44
C TRP A 96 -6.45 16.52 -1.38
N SER A 97 -6.39 15.29 -0.86
CA SER A 97 -7.29 14.78 0.20
C SER A 97 -7.22 15.64 1.47
N ASN A 98 -6.04 16.14 1.83
CA ASN A 98 -5.83 17.02 2.99
C ASN A 98 -6.61 18.34 2.91
N LYS A 99 -7.09 18.75 1.73
CA LYS A 99 -7.95 19.95 1.57
C LYS A 99 -9.38 19.70 2.01
N CYS A 100 -9.79 18.44 2.15
CA CYS A 100 -11.15 18.04 2.52
C CYS A 100 -12.24 18.59 1.56
N GLU A 101 -11.92 18.69 0.27
CA GLU A 101 -12.85 19.10 -0.79
C GLU A 101 -13.22 17.90 -1.65
N PHE A 102 -14.51 17.54 -1.70
CA PHE A 102 -14.99 16.42 -2.53
C PHE A 102 -15.22 16.86 -3.98
N LYS A 103 -14.11 17.08 -4.69
CA LYS A 103 -14.07 17.39 -6.13
C LYS A 103 -12.72 16.95 -6.72
N HIS A 104 -12.64 16.79 -8.04
CA HIS A 104 -11.39 16.49 -8.73
C HIS A 104 -10.40 17.66 -8.65
N SER A 105 -9.11 17.32 -8.67
CA SER A 105 -8.05 18.32 -8.86
C SER A 105 -7.93 18.71 -10.33
N ASP A 106 -7.23 19.80 -10.61
CA ASP A 106 -6.94 20.24 -11.99
C ASP A 106 -5.69 19.54 -12.58
N ALA A 107 -5.19 18.48 -11.94
CA ALA A 107 -3.99 17.79 -12.39
C ALA A 107 -4.24 16.92 -13.63
N ASP A 108 -3.24 16.82 -14.49
CA ASP A 108 -3.26 15.98 -15.70
C ASP A 108 -2.97 14.50 -15.37
N MET A 109 -3.80 13.93 -14.49
CA MET A 109 -3.73 12.54 -14.05
C MET A 109 -5.12 12.00 -13.72
N GLY A 110 -5.33 10.70 -13.90
CA GLY A 110 -6.60 10.07 -13.56
C GLY A 110 -6.84 10.06 -12.04
N GLU A 111 -8.08 10.36 -11.62
CA GLU A 111 -8.47 10.42 -10.21
C GLU A 111 -9.79 9.71 -9.97
N ASN A 112 -9.90 8.98 -8.86
CA ASN A 112 -11.15 8.45 -8.33
C ASN A 112 -11.33 8.98 -6.91
N LEU A 113 -12.53 9.46 -6.57
CA LEU A 113 -12.85 10.00 -5.26
C LEU A 113 -13.94 9.17 -4.58
N PHE A 114 -13.81 8.99 -3.28
CA PHE A 114 -14.83 8.35 -2.44
C PHE A 114 -14.89 9.05 -1.09
N GLN A 115 -16.11 9.36 -0.63
CA GLN A 115 -16.37 9.88 0.70
C GLN A 115 -17.55 9.13 1.30
N SER A 116 -17.47 8.81 2.59
CA SER A 116 -18.57 8.26 3.37
C SER A 116 -18.80 9.11 4.62
N SER A 117 -20.06 9.46 4.90
CA SER A 117 -20.43 10.15 6.14
C SER A 117 -20.62 9.14 7.28
N PRO A 118 -20.20 9.46 8.53
CA PRO A 118 -20.55 8.65 9.70
C PRO A 118 -22.03 8.87 10.08
N LEU A 119 -22.93 8.09 9.44
CA LEU A 119 -24.29 7.69 9.84
C LEU A 119 -25.38 8.74 10.15
N SER A 120 -26.48 8.68 9.39
CA SER A 120 -27.82 8.58 9.98
C SER A 120 -28.32 7.14 9.79
N VAL A 121 -28.76 6.53 10.89
CA VAL A 121 -29.41 5.20 10.95
C VAL A 121 -30.44 5.08 9.81
N GLY A 122 -30.17 4.23 8.80
CA GLY A 122 -31.18 3.87 7.79
C GLY A 122 -30.75 3.73 6.32
N MET A 123 -29.52 4.04 5.93
CA MET A 123 -29.12 3.87 4.51
C MET A 123 -28.61 2.45 4.25
N LEU A 124 -29.25 1.78 3.28
CA LEU A 124 -28.95 0.43 2.79
C LEU A 124 -27.48 0.30 2.33
N PRO A 125 -26.92 -0.94 2.31
CA PRO A 125 -25.52 -1.14 2.00
C PRO A 125 -25.27 -0.84 0.52
N PHE A 126 -24.19 -0.11 0.26
CA PHE A 126 -23.60 0.16 -1.06
C PHE A 126 -24.31 1.21 -1.93
N ASP A 127 -24.26 2.47 -1.53
CA ASP A 127 -24.34 3.58 -2.49
C ASP A 127 -22.94 4.17 -2.67
N ILE A 128 -22.20 3.66 -3.67
CA ILE A 128 -20.97 4.29 -4.13
C ILE A 128 -21.42 5.36 -5.13
N THR A 129 -21.55 6.60 -4.67
CA THR A 129 -21.65 7.73 -5.61
C THR A 129 -20.26 7.96 -6.23
N ILE A 130 -19.98 7.29 -7.35
CA ILE A 130 -18.90 7.69 -8.25
C ILE A 130 -19.40 8.96 -8.96
N GLN A 131 -18.87 10.12 -8.59
CA GLN A 131 -18.98 11.29 -9.48
C GLN A 131 -17.98 11.08 -10.60
N GLY A 132 -18.51 11.00 -11.83
CA GLY A 132 -17.72 10.91 -13.06
C GLY A 132 -17.86 12.16 -13.90
#